data_AF-A0A0E9LR10-F1
#
_entry.id   AF-A0A0E9LR10-F1
#
_cell.length_a   1.000
_cell.length_b   1.000
_cell.length_c   1.000
_cell.angle_alpha   90.00
_cell.angle_beta   90.00
_cell.angle_gamma   90.00
#
_symmetry.space_group_name_H-M   'P 1'
#
loop_
_entity.id
_entity.type
_entity.pdbx_description
1 polymer ?
#
loop_
_entity_poly.entity_id
_entity_poly.type
_entity_poly.pdbx_seq_one_letter_code
_entity_poly.pdbx_strand_id
1 'polypeptide(L)'
;MISAIVATALFFTVNALLGSQRAGQDAGNSKPPSAKDTSLTLAKSKLSEIEQTAMTIQRLEVRQKVQQICALGYNILDEINLRQDAIKTSRQFLNYYIDATGTIVTKYAELQSKTEFIPSAQASLDKVEKTLNTVESAFKKQLEKLYDKDVMNLDIELTVLAKTIKSEG
;
A
#
# COMPACT_ATOMS: atom_id res chain seq x y z
N MET A 1 16.50 4.67 72.12
CA MET A 1 15.83 5.69 71.29
C MET A 1 16.56 5.65 69.95
N ILE A 2 16.08 5.01 68.89
CA ILE A 2 14.88 5.23 68.05
C ILE A 2 14.94 4.00 67.10
N SER A 3 14.06 3.00 67.19
CA SER A 3 12.70 2.96 66.62
C SER A 3 12.65 3.41 65.14
N ALA A 4 11.97 2.64 64.30
CA ALA A 4 11.41 3.11 63.02
C ALA A 4 12.31 3.22 61.77
N ILE A 5 13.16 2.23 61.48
CA ILE A 5 13.39 1.79 60.07
C ILE A 5 13.36 0.26 59.96
N VAL A 6 12.50 -0.37 60.77
CA VAL A 6 11.90 -1.67 60.43
C VAL A 6 10.50 -1.30 59.96
N ALA A 7 10.23 -1.35 58.65
CA ALA A 7 8.91 -1.60 58.04
C ALA A 7 8.68 -1.01 56.62
N THR A 8 9.60 -0.24 56.02
CA THR A 8 9.36 0.27 54.64
C THR A 8 10.37 -0.19 53.58
N ALA A 9 11.48 -0.83 53.96
CA ALA A 9 12.40 -1.42 52.99
C ALA A 9 12.00 -2.84 52.53
N LEU A 10 11.04 -3.48 53.21
CA LEU A 10 10.61 -4.86 52.88
C LEU A 10 9.36 -4.93 51.97
N PHE A 11 8.76 -3.79 51.62
CA PHE A 11 7.66 -3.78 50.64
C PHE A 11 8.13 -3.59 49.19
N PHE A 12 9.39 -3.19 48.99
CA PHE A 12 9.98 -3.05 47.64
C PHE A 12 10.78 -4.27 47.19
N THR A 13 11.16 -5.19 48.08
CA THR A 13 11.94 -6.39 47.71
C THR A 13 11.06 -7.57 47.29
N VAL A 14 9.76 -7.57 47.62
CA VAL A 14 8.85 -8.68 47.26
C VAL A 14 8.05 -8.38 45.97
N ASN A 15 7.95 -7.13 45.52
CA ASN A 15 7.24 -6.77 44.28
C ASN A 15 8.17 -6.53 43.07
N ALA A 16 9.49 -6.56 43.26
CA ALA A 16 10.48 -6.46 42.17
C ALA A 16 11.04 -7.83 41.73
N LEU A 17 10.80 -8.89 42.51
CA LEU A 17 11.38 -10.22 42.27
C LEU A 17 10.37 -11.29 41.82
N LEU A 18 9.08 -10.97 41.76
CA LEU A 18 8.01 -11.88 41.29
C LEU A 18 7.23 -11.34 40.07
N GLY A 19 7.70 -10.25 39.46
CA GLY A 19 7.16 -9.70 38.19
C GLY A 19 7.94 -10.08 36.92
N SER A 20 9.08 -10.77 37.06
CA SER A 20 10.05 -10.99 35.96
C SER A 20 9.96 -12.37 35.29
N GLN A 21 8.82 -13.08 35.39
CA GLN A 21 8.62 -14.38 34.74
C GLN A 21 7.34 -14.51 33.90
N ARG A 22 6.78 -13.39 33.45
CA ARG A 22 5.74 -13.36 32.38
C ARG A 22 6.07 -12.42 31.21
N ALA A 23 7.35 -12.12 31.01
CA ALA A 23 7.83 -11.35 29.85
C ALA A 23 8.80 -12.18 28.97
N GLY A 24 8.59 -13.49 28.92
CA GLY A 24 9.41 -14.43 28.17
C GLY A 24 8.56 -15.48 27.49
N GLN A 25 7.68 -15.06 26.56
CA GLN A 25 7.08 -15.91 25.52
C GLN A 25 6.13 -15.05 24.66
N ASP A 26 6.71 -14.16 23.84
CA ASP A 26 6.17 -13.78 22.51
C ASP A 26 7.13 -12.88 21.71
N ALA A 27 8.45 -12.96 21.98
CA ALA A 27 9.46 -12.54 21.01
C ALA A 27 9.64 -13.66 19.97
N GLY A 28 8.53 -14.02 19.31
CA GLY A 28 8.48 -15.03 18.27
C GLY A 28 9.14 -14.54 17.00
N ASN A 29 10.42 -14.85 16.83
CA ASN A 29 11.04 -15.16 15.55
C ASN A 29 10.69 -14.24 14.36
N SER A 30 10.84 -12.92 14.49
CA SER A 30 10.75 -12.03 13.34
C SER A 30 12.04 -12.14 12.53
N LYS A 31 12.03 -13.04 11.54
CA LYS A 31 12.99 -13.00 10.43
C LYS A 31 13.06 -11.54 9.94
N PRO A 32 14.27 -10.96 9.75
CA PRO A 32 14.37 -9.59 9.24
C PRO A 32 13.51 -9.45 7.98
N PRO A 33 12.81 -8.31 7.79
CA PRO A 33 11.87 -8.13 6.69
C PRO A 33 12.51 -8.56 5.38
N SER A 34 11.82 -9.40 4.62
CA SER A 34 12.35 -9.81 3.33
C SER A 34 12.42 -8.59 2.39
N ALA A 35 13.28 -8.63 1.37
CA ALA A 35 13.34 -7.54 0.40
C ALA A 35 11.98 -7.23 -0.26
N LYS A 36 11.10 -8.24 -0.36
CA LYS A 36 9.70 -8.08 -0.79
C LYS A 36 8.91 -7.24 0.21
N ASP A 37 8.96 -7.59 1.49
CA ASP A 37 8.20 -6.89 2.54
C ASP A 37 8.62 -5.42 2.64
N THR A 38 9.92 -5.14 2.54
CA THR A 38 10.45 -3.78 2.53
C THR A 38 9.95 -2.99 1.32
N SER A 39 9.96 -3.58 0.11
CA SER A 39 9.48 -2.92 -1.10
C SER A 39 7.97 -2.63 -1.06
N LEU A 40 7.17 -3.56 -0.54
CA LEU A 40 5.73 -3.37 -0.37
C LEU A 40 5.41 -2.31 0.67
N THR A 41 6.13 -2.29 1.78
CA THR A 41 5.97 -1.26 2.83
C THR A 41 6.30 0.13 2.28
N LEU A 42 7.41 0.27 1.53
CA LEU A 42 7.77 1.52 0.88
C LEU A 42 6.71 1.97 -0.12
N ALA A 43 6.20 1.05 -0.95
CA ALA A 43 5.14 1.34 -1.91
C ALA A 43 3.84 1.81 -1.22
N LYS A 44 3.45 1.16 -0.11
CA LYS A 44 2.29 1.58 0.71
C LYS A 44 2.48 2.99 1.27
N SER A 45 3.66 3.31 1.80
CA SER A 45 3.97 4.67 2.29
C SER A 45 3.80 5.71 1.19
N LYS A 46 4.36 5.45 0.00
CA LYS A 46 4.25 6.36 -1.15
C LYS A 46 2.82 6.55 -1.61
N LEU A 47 2.01 5.49 -1.68
CA LEU A 47 0.58 5.61 -2.02
C LEU A 47 -0.18 6.45 -0.99
N SER A 48 0.11 6.28 0.29
CA SER A 48 -0.45 7.12 1.35
C SER A 48 -0.09 8.59 1.10
N GLU A 49 1.19 8.91 0.90
CA GLU A 49 1.67 10.28 0.64
C GLU A 49 0.94 10.93 -0.55
N ILE A 50 0.67 10.15 -1.61
CA ILE A 50 -0.12 10.59 -2.76
C ILE A 50 -1.56 10.92 -2.34
N GLU A 51 -2.21 10.08 -1.53
CA GLU A 51 -3.56 10.35 -1.02
C GLU A 51 -3.61 11.60 -0.14
N GLN A 52 -2.64 11.77 0.76
CA GLN A 52 -2.55 12.97 1.59
C GLN A 52 -2.38 14.23 0.74
N THR A 53 -1.54 14.16 -0.30
CA THR A 53 -1.38 15.27 -1.25
C THR A 53 -2.68 15.55 -2.00
N ALA A 54 -3.40 14.50 -2.42
CA ALA A 54 -4.68 14.63 -3.09
C ALA A 54 -5.74 15.37 -2.25
N MET A 55 -5.70 15.25 -0.91
CA MET A 55 -6.61 15.99 -0.03
C MET A 55 -6.45 17.52 -0.10
N THR A 56 -5.31 18.00 -0.61
CA THR A 56 -5.07 19.44 -0.82
C THR A 56 -5.60 19.93 -2.17
N ILE A 57 -5.96 19.02 -3.09
CA ILE A 57 -6.41 19.36 -4.44
C ILE A 57 -7.81 19.97 -4.43
N GLN A 58 -7.96 21.22 -4.88
CA GLN A 58 -9.24 21.93 -4.81
C GLN A 58 -10.31 21.34 -5.73
N ARG A 59 -9.91 20.89 -6.92
CA ARG A 59 -10.84 20.32 -7.91
C ARG A 59 -11.28 18.92 -7.51
N LEU A 60 -12.56 18.76 -7.22
CA LEU A 60 -13.12 17.51 -6.68
C LEU A 60 -12.91 16.32 -7.63
N GLU A 61 -13.12 16.49 -8.94
CA GLU A 61 -12.99 15.37 -9.89
C GLU A 61 -11.55 14.84 -9.94
N VAL A 62 -10.56 15.73 -9.85
CA VAL A 62 -9.14 15.37 -9.85
C VAL A 62 -8.78 14.66 -8.56
N ARG A 63 -9.24 15.18 -7.42
CA ARG A 63 -9.05 14.53 -6.11
C ARG A 63 -9.60 13.09 -6.11
N GLN A 64 -10.84 12.91 -6.56
CA GLN A 64 -11.48 11.59 -6.63
C GLN A 64 -10.74 10.64 -7.56
N LYS A 65 -10.25 11.13 -8.71
CA LYS A 65 -9.45 10.34 -9.64
C LYS A 65 -8.15 9.86 -9.02
N VAL A 66 -7.43 10.73 -8.30
CA VAL A 66 -6.20 10.33 -7.60
C VAL A 66 -6.49 9.29 -6.52
N GLN A 67 -7.58 9.44 -5.76
CA GLN A 67 -8.00 8.45 -4.77
C GLN A 67 -8.31 7.08 -5.42
N GLN A 68 -8.97 7.07 -6.59
CA GLN A 68 -9.21 5.83 -7.34
C GLN A 68 -7.91 5.18 -7.82
N ILE A 69 -6.93 5.97 -8.28
CA ILE A 69 -5.60 5.47 -8.65
C ILE A 69 -4.90 4.85 -7.43
N CYS A 70 -4.95 5.49 -6.26
CA CYS A 70 -4.38 4.93 -5.04
C CYS A 70 -5.07 3.63 -4.61
N ALA A 71 -6.40 3.55 -4.70
CA ALA A 71 -7.15 2.33 -4.43
C ALA A 71 -6.73 1.17 -5.35
N LEU A 72 -6.56 1.42 -6.65
CA LEU A 72 -5.99 0.44 -7.58
C LEU A 72 -4.57 0.05 -7.16
N GLY A 73 -3.77 1.02 -6.71
CA GLY A 73 -2.42 0.78 -6.21
C GLY A 73 -2.40 -0.18 -5.03
N TYR A 74 -3.27 0.02 -4.02
CA TYR A 74 -3.37 -0.88 -2.88
C TYR A 74 -3.79 -2.29 -3.29
N ASN A 75 -4.78 -2.43 -4.18
CA ASN A 75 -5.18 -3.73 -4.72
C ASN A 75 -4.00 -4.46 -5.38
N ILE A 76 -3.18 -3.75 -6.16
CA ILE A 76 -1.96 -4.32 -6.77
C ILE A 76 -0.97 -4.78 -5.69
N LEU A 77 -0.76 -3.99 -4.63
CA LEU A 77 0.16 -4.36 -3.56
C LEU A 77 -0.34 -5.58 -2.76
N ASP A 78 -1.65 -5.70 -2.55
CA ASP A 78 -2.25 -6.84 -1.89
C ASP A 78 -2.10 -8.12 -2.74
N GLU A 79 -2.35 -8.03 -4.05
CA GLU A 79 -2.11 -9.12 -4.99
C GLU A 79 -0.64 -9.57 -5.04
N ILE A 80 0.30 -8.61 -5.03
CA ILE A 80 1.73 -8.92 -4.94
C ILE A 80 2.07 -9.56 -3.58
N ASN A 81 1.41 -9.15 -2.51
CA ASN A 81 1.64 -9.74 -1.19
C ASN A 81 1.26 -11.23 -1.17
N LEU A 82 0.10 -11.57 -1.72
CA LEU A 82 -0.44 -12.93 -1.76
C LEU A 82 0.45 -13.93 -2.55
N ARG A 83 1.13 -13.48 -3.60
CA ARG A 83 1.89 -14.37 -4.51
C ARG A 83 3.37 -13.99 -4.59
N GLN A 84 4.27 -14.97 -4.47
CA GLN A 84 5.71 -14.68 -4.53
C GLN A 84 6.22 -14.38 -5.94
N ASP A 85 5.61 -14.92 -6.99
CA ASP A 85 5.98 -14.70 -8.39
C ASP A 85 5.55 -13.31 -8.91
N ALA A 86 4.45 -12.76 -8.38
CA ALA A 86 3.89 -11.46 -8.74
C ALA A 86 4.84 -10.26 -8.57
N ILE A 87 5.84 -10.35 -7.68
CA ILE A 87 6.82 -9.27 -7.50
C ILE A 87 7.65 -9.05 -8.76
N LYS A 88 7.99 -10.12 -9.50
CA LYS A 88 8.85 -10.03 -10.68
C LYS A 88 8.16 -9.32 -11.83
N THR A 89 6.87 -9.59 -12.02
CA THR A 89 6.00 -9.00 -13.05
C THR A 89 5.54 -7.58 -12.69
N SER A 90 5.69 -7.17 -11.43
CA SER A 90 5.26 -5.85 -10.93
C SER A 90 6.42 -4.89 -10.61
N ARG A 91 7.67 -5.23 -10.97
CA ARG A 91 8.83 -4.37 -10.70
C ARG A 91 8.70 -2.96 -11.27
N GLN A 92 8.22 -2.83 -12.50
CA GLN A 92 8.05 -1.51 -13.12
C GLN A 92 6.99 -0.68 -12.39
N PHE A 93 5.94 -1.33 -11.90
CA PHE A 93 4.93 -0.67 -11.08
C PHE A 93 5.54 -0.13 -9.78
N LEU A 94 6.24 -0.98 -9.02
CA LEU A 94 6.85 -0.65 -7.73
C LEU A 94 7.95 0.42 -7.84
N ASN A 95 8.77 0.36 -8.89
CA ASN A 95 9.97 1.20 -9.02
C ASN A 95 9.74 2.49 -9.81
N TYR A 96 8.61 2.64 -10.51
CA TYR A 96 8.42 3.78 -11.41
C TYR A 96 6.99 4.33 -11.39
N TYR A 97 5.96 3.49 -11.53
CA TYR A 97 4.59 4.02 -11.70
C TYR A 97 4.11 4.79 -10.47
N ILE A 98 4.38 4.29 -9.26
CA ILE A 98 4.01 4.98 -8.03
C ILE A 98 4.75 6.33 -7.92
N ASP A 99 6.06 6.35 -8.18
CA ASP A 99 6.89 7.56 -8.07
C ASP A 99 6.53 8.62 -9.11
N ALA A 100 6.28 8.20 -10.34
CA ALA A 100 5.81 9.09 -11.41
C ALA A 100 4.43 9.68 -11.05
N THR A 101 3.53 8.87 -10.50
CA THR A 101 2.22 9.32 -10.04
C THR A 101 2.34 10.35 -8.94
N GLY A 102 3.18 10.11 -7.92
CA GLY A 102 3.42 11.07 -6.85
C GLY A 102 3.99 12.38 -7.35
N THR A 103 4.95 12.33 -8.29
CA THR A 103 5.49 13.54 -8.92
C THR A 103 4.40 14.35 -9.62
N ILE A 104 3.53 13.69 -10.39
CA ILE A 104 2.44 14.34 -11.11
C ILE A 104 1.45 15.01 -10.15
N VAL A 105 1.01 14.28 -9.12
CA VAL A 105 0.02 14.74 -8.13
C VAL A 105 0.56 15.91 -7.31
N THR A 106 1.81 15.83 -6.85
CA THR A 106 2.48 16.92 -6.13
C THR A 106 2.58 18.17 -7.00
N LYS A 107 3.00 18.03 -8.27
CA LYS A 107 3.11 19.17 -9.18
C LYS A 107 1.75 19.80 -9.50
N TYR A 108 0.70 19.00 -9.59
CA TYR A 108 -0.67 19.52 -9.72
C TYR A 108 -1.05 20.36 -8.51
N ALA A 109 -0.88 19.83 -7.29
CA ALA A 109 -1.23 20.51 -6.05
C ALA A 109 -0.42 21.81 -5.83
N GLU A 110 0.84 21.85 -6.26
CA GLU A 110 1.67 23.06 -6.22
C GLU A 110 1.23 24.13 -7.24
N LEU A 111 0.69 23.71 -8.39
CA LEU A 111 0.40 24.59 -9.52
C LEU A 111 -1.02 25.17 -9.46
N GLN A 112 -1.97 24.45 -8.84
CA GLN A 112 -3.36 24.91 -8.72
C GLN A 112 -3.50 26.26 -8.01
N SER A 113 -2.58 26.62 -7.10
CA SER A 113 -2.59 27.91 -6.38
C SER A 113 -1.92 29.05 -7.15
N LYS A 114 -1.36 28.78 -8.32
CA LYS A 114 -0.58 29.74 -9.12
C LYS A 114 -1.27 30.15 -10.42
N THR A 115 -2.46 29.62 -10.69
CA THR A 115 -3.23 29.86 -11.93
C THR A 115 -3.55 31.33 -12.15
N GLU A 116 -3.77 32.09 -11.07
CA GLU A 116 -4.04 33.54 -11.13
C GLU A 116 -2.81 34.36 -11.57
N PHE A 117 -1.60 33.86 -11.35
CA PHE A 117 -0.35 34.59 -11.59
C PHE A 117 0.45 34.09 -12.80
N ILE A 118 0.18 32.86 -13.26
CA ILE A 118 0.91 32.21 -14.34
C ILE A 118 -0.07 31.76 -15.43
N PRO A 119 -0.16 32.48 -16.57
CA PRO A 119 -1.10 32.14 -17.63
C PRO A 119 -0.95 30.72 -18.21
N SER A 120 0.26 30.16 -18.20
CA SER A 120 0.54 28.79 -18.66
C SER A 120 0.22 27.70 -17.64
N ALA A 121 -0.11 28.06 -16.39
CA ALA A 121 -0.42 27.10 -15.34
C ALA A 121 -1.70 26.32 -15.66
N GLN A 122 -2.75 26.99 -16.14
CA GLN A 122 -4.02 26.31 -16.46
C GLN A 122 -3.83 25.23 -17.54
N ALA A 123 -3.13 25.55 -18.62
CA ALA A 123 -2.84 24.58 -19.69
C ALA A 123 -2.04 23.37 -19.19
N SER A 124 -1.16 23.58 -18.20
CA SER A 124 -0.39 22.50 -17.58
C SER A 124 -1.25 21.62 -16.68
N LEU A 125 -2.18 22.21 -15.91
CA LEU A 125 -3.16 21.47 -15.11
C LEU A 125 -4.04 20.60 -16.01
N ASP A 126 -4.58 21.16 -17.09
CA ASP A 126 -5.42 20.41 -18.05
C ASP A 126 -4.66 19.21 -18.66
N LYS A 127 -3.36 19.38 -18.91
CA LYS A 127 -2.50 18.29 -19.39
C LYS A 127 -2.33 17.21 -18.33
N VAL A 128 -2.10 17.59 -17.07
CA VAL A 128 -2.01 16.64 -15.96
C VAL A 128 -3.31 15.86 -15.78
N GLU A 129 -4.48 16.51 -15.85
CA GLU A 129 -5.77 15.84 -15.75
C GLU A 129 -5.93 14.75 -16.81
N LYS A 130 -5.49 15.01 -18.05
CA LYS A 130 -5.45 14.00 -19.12
C LYS A 130 -4.45 12.89 -18.81
N THR A 131 -3.28 13.23 -18.29
CA THR A 131 -2.25 12.24 -17.90
C THR A 131 -2.75 11.33 -16.78
N LEU A 132 -3.54 11.83 -15.83
CA LEU A 132 -4.12 10.99 -14.77
C LEU A 132 -5.03 9.88 -15.31
N ASN A 133 -5.72 10.10 -16.44
CA ASN A 133 -6.46 9.02 -17.12
C ASN A 133 -5.52 7.92 -17.61
N THR A 134 -4.38 8.29 -18.20
CA THR A 134 -3.37 7.33 -18.66
C THR A 134 -2.75 6.57 -17.49
N VAL A 135 -2.50 7.25 -16.37
CA VAL A 135 -2.00 6.62 -15.13
C VAL A 135 -3.02 5.60 -14.61
N GLU A 136 -4.29 5.99 -14.51
CA GLU A 136 -5.37 5.10 -14.10
C GLU A 136 -5.46 3.84 -14.97
N SER A 137 -5.42 4.00 -16.29
CA SER A 137 -5.39 2.86 -17.23
C SER A 137 -4.16 1.97 -17.04
N ALA A 138 -2.99 2.55 -16.77
CA ALA A 138 -1.77 1.78 -16.54
C ALA A 138 -1.85 0.94 -15.24
N PHE A 139 -2.45 1.50 -14.18
CA PHE A 139 -2.68 0.78 -12.93
C PHE A 139 -3.71 -0.35 -13.13
N LYS A 140 -4.84 -0.08 -13.79
CA LYS A 140 -5.82 -1.13 -14.14
C LYS A 140 -5.17 -2.28 -14.92
N LYS A 141 -4.39 -1.95 -15.95
CA LYS A 141 -3.68 -2.95 -16.76
C LYS A 141 -2.65 -3.75 -15.96
N GLN A 142 -1.99 -3.14 -14.98
CA GLN A 142 -1.09 -3.87 -14.09
C GLN A 142 -1.87 -4.84 -13.19
N LEU A 143 -3.02 -4.41 -12.67
CA LEU A 143 -3.89 -5.25 -11.85
C LEU A 143 -4.50 -6.41 -12.66
N GLU A 144 -4.96 -6.15 -13.87
CA GLU A 144 -5.44 -7.18 -14.82
C GLU A 144 -4.38 -8.26 -15.05
N LYS A 145 -3.12 -7.87 -15.35
CA LYS A 145 -2.01 -8.82 -15.51
C LYS A 145 -1.77 -9.71 -14.29
N LEU A 146 -2.07 -9.21 -13.09
CA LEU A 146 -1.98 -10.01 -11.87
C LEU A 146 -3.14 -11.02 -11.82
N TYR A 147 -4.34 -10.69 -12.30
CA TYR A 147 -5.45 -11.62 -12.39
C TYR A 147 -5.44 -12.55 -13.60
N ASP A 148 -4.75 -12.22 -14.70
CA ASP A 148 -4.76 -13.01 -15.95
C ASP A 148 -4.43 -14.49 -15.73
N LYS A 149 -3.49 -14.79 -14.82
CA LYS A 149 -3.15 -16.17 -14.46
C LYS A 149 -4.30 -16.88 -13.75
N ASP A 150 -5.01 -16.18 -12.88
CA ASP A 150 -6.12 -16.74 -12.10
C ASP A 150 -7.37 -16.93 -12.97
N VAL A 151 -7.62 -16.00 -13.90
CA VAL A 151 -8.69 -16.14 -14.92
C VAL A 151 -8.41 -17.34 -15.82
N MET A 152 -7.18 -17.49 -16.32
CA MET A 152 -6.79 -18.64 -17.13
C MET A 152 -6.94 -19.97 -16.36
N ASN A 153 -6.58 -20.00 -15.07
CA ASN A 153 -6.74 -21.19 -14.24
C ASN A 153 -8.22 -21.55 -14.08
N LEU A 154 -9.10 -20.56 -13.86
CA LEU A 154 -10.54 -20.78 -13.75
C LEU A 154 -11.13 -21.36 -15.03
N ASP A 155 -10.74 -20.85 -16.20
CA ASP A 155 -11.21 -21.36 -17.50
C ASP A 155 -10.80 -22.82 -17.72
N ILE A 156 -9.59 -23.20 -17.28
CA ILE A 156 -9.12 -24.60 -17.31
C ILE A 156 -9.98 -25.46 -16.40
N GLU A 157 -10.23 -25.04 -15.16
CA GLU A 157 -11.06 -25.79 -14.21
C GLU A 157 -12.49 -25.99 -14.73
N LEU A 158 -13.09 -24.94 -15.31
CA LEU A 158 -14.41 -25.03 -15.94
C LEU A 158 -14.41 -26.00 -17.12
N THR A 159 -13.37 -25.99 -17.95
CA THR A 159 -13.22 -26.92 -19.09
C THR A 159 -13.11 -28.37 -18.62
N VAL A 160 -12.32 -28.62 -17.57
CA VAL A 160 -12.17 -29.95 -16.97
C VAL A 160 -13.51 -30.42 -16.40
N LEU A 161 -14.20 -29.58 -15.62
CA LEU A 161 -15.51 -29.89 -15.06
C LEU A 161 -16.54 -30.22 -16.14
N ALA A 162 -16.62 -29.40 -17.20
CA ALA A 162 -17.54 -29.63 -18.32
C ALA A 162 -17.26 -30.97 -19.03
N LYS A 163 -15.98 -31.35 -19.17
CA LYS A 163 -15.59 -32.63 -19.77
C LYS A 163 -15.99 -33.81 -18.89
N THR A 164 -15.79 -33.72 -17.57
CA THR A 164 -16.18 -34.76 -16.61
C THR A 164 -17.68 -35.01 -16.63
N ILE A 165 -18.49 -33.95 -16.55
CA ILE A 165 -19.96 -34.05 -16.62
C ILE A 165 -20.40 -34.73 -17.92
N LYS A 166 -19.79 -34.36 -19.05
CA LYS A 166 -20.10 -34.95 -20.36
C LYS A 166 -19.70 -36.43 -20.47
N SER A 167 -18.70 -36.88 -19.70
CA SER A 167 -18.27 -38.29 -19.71
C SER A 167 -19.04 -39.18 -18.74
N GLU A 168 -19.71 -38.60 -17.74
CA GLU A 168 -20.51 -39.32 -16.75
C GLU A 168 -22.01 -39.43 -17.12
N GLY A 169 -22.48 -38.65 -18.10
CA GLY A 169 -23.84 -38.72 -18.67
C GLY A 169 -23.88 -39.42 -20.02
#